data_AF-A0AA36BBY0-F1
#
_entry.id   AF-A0AA36BBY0-F1
#
_cell.length_a   1.000
_cell.length_b   1.000
_cell.length_c   1.000
_cell.angle_alpha   90.00
_cell.angle_beta   90.00
_cell.angle_gamma   90.00
#
_symmetry.space_group_name_H-M   'P 1'
#
loop_
_entity.id
_entity.type
_entity.pdbx_description
1 polymer ?
#
loop_
_entity_poly.entity_id
_entity_poly.type
_entity_poly.pdbx_seq_one_letter_code
_entity_poly.pdbx_strand_id
1 'polypeptide(L)'
;MAFNKLGIDDIDVSDQRVLLRVDFNVPTKGGKITNNQRIVAALPTIQYALEKGAKSVVAMSHLGRPDGKPNEKYSLKCVVPELEKLLGKSVTFLSDCVGPETEAACSDPEPGSVFLLENLRFHLEEEGKGTDDHGQKIKAKSDDVKRFRESLSKLGDVYVNDAFGLDLQLVTSSTTHS
;
A
#
# COMPACT_ATOMS: atom_id res chain seq x y z
N MET A 1 13.82 17.68 18.53
CA MET A 1 12.49 18.14 18.12
C MET A 1 11.55 16.97 18.30
N ALA A 2 10.62 17.05 19.25
CA ALA A 2 9.59 16.04 19.41
C ALA A 2 8.66 16.12 18.20
N PHE A 3 8.67 15.10 17.35
CA PHE A 3 7.70 14.99 16.28
C PHE A 3 6.38 14.56 16.92
N ASN A 4 5.39 15.47 17.02
CA ASN A 4 4.00 15.09 17.32
C ASN A 4 3.48 14.28 16.14
N LYS A 5 3.75 12.98 16.13
CA LYS A 5 3.21 12.01 15.16
C LYS A 5 2.10 11.27 15.87
N LEU A 6 0.94 11.21 15.22
CA LEU A 6 -0.16 10.37 15.66
C LEU A 6 0.20 8.93 15.30
N GLY A 7 0.16 8.05 16.30
CA GLY A 7 0.19 6.61 16.10
C GLY A 7 -1.13 6.11 15.54
N ILE A 8 -1.16 4.86 15.06
CA ILE A 8 -2.43 4.21 14.71
C ILE A 8 -3.35 4.05 15.94
N ASP A 9 -2.78 4.10 17.14
CA ASP A 9 -3.48 4.06 18.42
C ASP A 9 -4.13 5.37 18.86
N ASP A 10 -3.75 6.49 18.24
CA ASP A 10 -4.32 7.82 18.52
C ASP A 10 -5.55 8.15 17.67
N ILE A 11 -5.91 7.30 16.71
CA ILE A 11 -6.97 7.56 15.73
C ILE A 11 -8.09 6.52 15.79
N ASP A 12 -9.32 6.99 15.58
CA ASP A 12 -10.46 6.10 15.39
C ASP A 12 -10.49 5.60 13.94
N VAL A 13 -10.27 4.30 13.79
CA VAL A 13 -10.33 3.60 12.50
C VAL A 13 -11.63 2.83 12.33
N SER A 14 -12.55 2.88 13.29
CA SER A 14 -13.82 2.15 13.24
C SER A 14 -14.67 2.60 12.05
N ASP A 15 -15.17 1.63 11.28
CA ASP A 15 -15.89 1.81 10.02
C ASP A 15 -15.15 2.64 8.94
N GLN A 16 -13.86 2.94 9.15
CA GLN A 16 -13.03 3.66 8.19
C GLN A 16 -12.32 2.69 7.24
N ARG A 17 -12.04 3.17 6.03
CA ARG A 17 -11.14 2.48 5.09
C ARG A 17 -9.71 2.96 5.37
N VAL A 18 -8.85 2.04 5.80
CA VAL A 18 -7.46 2.35 6.16
C VAL A 18 -6.54 2.07 4.98
N LEU A 19 -5.95 3.11 4.40
CA LEU A 19 -4.87 2.99 3.43
C LEU A 19 -3.53 2.86 4.15
N LEU A 20 -2.96 1.66 4.13
CA LEU A 20 -1.74 1.33 4.84
C LEU A 20 -0.55 1.20 3.87
N ARG A 21 0.45 2.07 4.00
CA ARG A 21 1.72 1.91 3.30
C ARG A 21 2.63 0.99 4.09
N VAL A 22 2.94 -0.18 3.54
CA VAL A 22 3.81 -1.20 4.18
C VAL A 22 5.09 -1.40 3.37
N ASP A 23 6.11 -1.96 4.02
CA ASP A 23 7.36 -2.34 3.37
C ASP A 23 7.36 -3.85 3.06
N PHE A 24 6.78 -4.24 1.94
CA PHE A 24 6.89 -5.61 1.40
C PHE A 24 8.03 -5.76 0.38
N ASN A 25 9.12 -4.99 0.53
CA ASN A 25 10.32 -5.17 -0.28
C ASN A 25 11.12 -6.39 0.22
N VAL A 26 10.55 -7.57 0.01
CA VAL A 26 11.13 -8.85 0.41
C VAL A 26 12.01 -9.44 -0.68
N PRO A 27 13.13 -10.09 -0.33
CA PRO A 27 13.92 -10.82 -1.30
C PRO A 27 13.12 -12.02 -1.81
N THR A 28 13.02 -12.13 -3.14
CA THR A 28 12.34 -13.25 -3.81
C THR A 28 13.34 -14.01 -4.70
N LYS A 29 13.17 -15.33 -4.77
CA LYS A 29 13.95 -16.22 -5.66
C LYS A 29 12.98 -17.10 -6.44
N GLY A 30 12.91 -16.89 -7.75
CA GLY A 30 11.99 -17.63 -8.63
C GLY A 30 10.52 -17.43 -8.27
N GLY A 31 10.12 -16.21 -7.88
CA GLY A 31 8.74 -15.89 -7.48
C GLY A 31 8.35 -16.35 -6.07
N LYS A 32 9.28 -16.95 -5.31
CA LYS A 32 9.05 -17.34 -3.91
C LYS A 32 9.80 -16.42 -2.96
N ILE A 33 9.15 -16.05 -1.86
CA ILE A 33 9.72 -15.22 -0.80
C ILE A 33 10.76 -16.04 -0.04
N THR A 34 11.98 -15.52 0.11
CA THR A 34 13.04 -16.19 0.87
C THR A 34 13.15 -15.69 2.31
N ASN A 35 12.69 -14.46 2.57
CA ASN A 35 12.63 -13.89 3.91
C ASN A 35 11.33 -13.08 4.05
N ASN A 36 10.47 -13.50 4.98
CA ASN A 36 9.16 -12.91 5.25
C ASN A 36 9.15 -11.96 6.47
N GLN A 37 10.31 -11.63 7.07
CA GLN A 37 10.39 -10.78 8.26
C GLN A 37 9.68 -9.44 8.09
N ARG A 38 9.75 -8.84 6.89
CA ARG A 38 9.09 -7.58 6.59
C ARG A 38 7.56 -7.72 6.52
N ILE A 39 7.07 -8.86 6.04
CA ILE A 39 5.64 -9.16 6.01
C ILE A 39 5.15 -9.32 7.46
N VAL A 40 5.89 -10.10 8.26
CA VAL A 40 5.58 -10.32 9.69
C VAL A 40 5.56 -8.99 10.46
N ALA A 41 6.47 -8.06 10.14
CA ALA A 41 6.53 -6.76 10.80
C ALA A 41 5.30 -5.88 10.55
N ALA A 42 4.60 -6.03 9.43
CA ALA A 42 3.39 -5.26 9.10
C ALA A 42 2.09 -5.89 9.65
N LEU A 43 2.13 -7.16 10.05
CA LEU A 43 0.95 -7.86 10.57
C LEU A 43 0.32 -7.18 11.78
N PRO A 44 1.07 -6.70 12.79
CA PRO A 44 0.47 -6.05 13.96
C PRO A 44 -0.37 -4.83 13.58
N THR A 45 0.10 -4.02 12.63
CA THR A 45 -0.62 -2.82 12.17
C THR A 45 -1.90 -3.18 11.42
N ILE A 46 -1.86 -4.21 10.58
CA ILE A 46 -3.06 -4.71 9.86
C ILE A 46 -4.06 -5.31 10.84
N GLN A 47 -3.60 -6.16 11.76
CA GLN A 47 -4.45 -6.78 12.78
C GLN A 47 -5.08 -5.72 13.67
N TYR A 48 -4.30 -4.72 14.11
CA TYR A 48 -4.79 -3.62 14.93
C TYR A 48 -5.92 -2.86 14.23
N ALA A 49 -5.76 -2.49 12.96
CA ALA A 49 -6.81 -1.81 12.21
C ALA A 49 -8.10 -2.66 12.14
N LEU A 50 -7.97 -3.96 11.87
CA LEU A 50 -9.12 -4.88 11.80
C LEU A 50 -9.78 -5.09 13.17
N GLU A 51 -9.01 -5.24 14.24
CA GLU A 51 -9.51 -5.41 15.62
C GLU A 51 -10.23 -4.17 16.13
N LYS A 52 -9.81 -2.98 15.67
CA LYS A 52 -10.48 -1.71 15.95
C LYS A 52 -11.73 -1.47 15.09
N GLY A 53 -12.10 -2.43 14.24
CA GLY A 53 -13.31 -2.37 13.43
C GLY A 53 -13.15 -1.54 12.17
N ALA A 54 -11.95 -1.45 11.60
CA ALA A 54 -11.78 -0.87 10.27
C ALA A 54 -12.65 -1.59 9.24
N LYS A 55 -13.36 -0.81 8.42
CA LYS A 55 -14.19 -1.34 7.35
C LYS A 55 -13.34 -2.12 6.35
N SER A 56 -12.17 -1.60 6.01
CA SER A 56 -11.20 -2.32 5.19
C SER A 56 -9.79 -1.84 5.42
N VAL A 57 -8.81 -2.71 5.14
CA VAL A 57 -7.39 -2.35 5.11
C VAL A 57 -6.88 -2.50 3.68
N VAL A 58 -6.47 -1.39 3.07
CA VAL A 58 -5.85 -1.36 1.73
C VAL A 58 -4.35 -1.22 1.92
N ALA A 59 -3.62 -2.32 1.78
CA ALA A 59 -2.17 -2.35 1.88
C ALA A 59 -1.54 -1.97 0.54
N MET A 60 -0.60 -1.02 0.56
CA MET A 60 0.18 -0.63 -0.61
C MET A 60 1.68 -0.70 -0.31
N SER A 61 2.44 -1.20 -1.27
CA SER A 61 3.88 -1.41 -1.12
C SER A 61 4.58 -1.31 -2.48
N HIS A 62 5.89 -1.41 -2.44
CA HIS A 62 6.73 -1.61 -3.61
C HIS A 62 7.63 -2.82 -3.42
N LEU A 63 8.02 -3.45 -4.52
CA LEU A 63 8.99 -4.55 -4.52
C LEU A 63 10.08 -4.28 -5.56
N GLY A 64 11.33 -4.27 -5.12
CA GLY A 64 12.47 -4.00 -6.00
C GLY A 64 12.42 -2.62 -6.68
N ARG A 65 12.98 -2.57 -7.90
CA ARG A 65 13.04 -1.36 -8.74
C ARG A 65 12.61 -1.71 -10.17
N PRO A 66 11.32 -1.62 -10.45
CA PRO A 66 10.77 -1.83 -11.79
C PRO A 66 10.89 -0.60 -12.72
N ASP A 67 11.44 0.52 -12.24
CA ASP A 67 11.69 1.76 -13.00
C ASP A 67 10.48 2.32 -13.78
N GLY A 68 9.27 2.17 -13.22
CA GLY A 68 8.04 2.66 -13.84
C GLY A 68 7.46 1.74 -14.91
N LYS A 69 7.81 0.45 -14.92
CA LYS A 69 7.26 -0.54 -15.86
C LYS A 69 6.68 -1.76 -15.16
N PRO A 70 5.51 -2.26 -15.58
CA PRO A 70 4.99 -3.53 -15.10
C PRO A 70 5.96 -4.67 -15.39
N ASN A 71 6.32 -5.42 -14.35
CA ASN A 71 7.20 -6.57 -14.49
C ASN A 71 6.81 -7.65 -13.48
N GLU A 72 6.43 -8.83 -13.97
CA GLU A 72 5.97 -9.95 -13.15
C GLU A 72 6.99 -10.36 -12.07
N LYS A 73 8.30 -10.19 -12.33
CA LYS A 73 9.35 -10.48 -11.34
C LYS A 73 9.25 -9.60 -10.09
N TYR A 74 8.72 -8.39 -10.25
CA TYR A 74 8.54 -7.40 -9.20
C TYR A 74 7.08 -7.29 -8.73
N SER A 75 6.21 -8.23 -9.11
CA SER A 75 4.81 -8.24 -8.67
C SER A 75 4.68 -8.61 -7.19
N LEU A 76 3.78 -7.93 -6.49
CA LEU A 76 3.40 -8.22 -5.11
C LEU A 76 2.47 -9.43 -4.97
N LYS A 77 2.03 -10.02 -6.08
CA LYS A 77 1.21 -11.24 -6.08
C LYS A 77 1.85 -12.40 -5.31
N CYS A 78 3.18 -12.46 -5.28
CA CYS A 78 3.92 -13.46 -4.50
C CYS A 78 3.75 -13.32 -2.97
N VAL A 79 3.37 -12.13 -2.49
CA VAL A 79 3.15 -11.82 -1.06
C VAL A 79 1.76 -12.24 -0.58
N VAL A 80 0.76 -12.24 -1.46
CA VAL A 80 -0.63 -12.63 -1.15
C VAL A 80 -0.71 -13.96 -0.38
N PRO A 81 -0.18 -15.10 -0.87
CA PRO A 81 -0.35 -16.38 -0.18
C PRO A 81 0.35 -16.43 1.19
N GLU A 82 1.46 -15.71 1.34
CA GLU A 82 2.18 -15.63 2.61
C GLU A 82 1.41 -14.74 3.61
N LEU A 83 0.85 -13.62 3.13
CA LEU A 83 0.05 -12.71 3.94
C LEU A 83 -1.26 -13.37 4.39
N GLU A 84 -1.97 -14.07 3.50
CA GLU A 84 -3.19 -14.82 3.84
C GLU A 84 -2.92 -15.89 4.89
N LYS A 85 -1.81 -16.63 4.74
CA LYS A 85 -1.39 -17.65 5.71
C LYS A 85 -1.10 -17.07 7.08
N LEU A 86 -0.42 -15.92 7.13
CA LEU A 86 -0.03 -15.26 8.38
C LEU A 86 -1.21 -14.56 9.06
N LEU A 87 -2.11 -13.96 8.27
CA LEU A 87 -3.27 -13.23 8.77
C LEU A 87 -4.45 -14.17 9.09
N GLY A 88 -4.51 -15.35 8.47
CA GLY A 88 -5.63 -16.28 8.58
C GLY A 88 -6.93 -15.74 7.94
N LYS A 89 -6.81 -14.79 7.01
CA LYS A 89 -7.90 -14.14 6.29
C LYS A 89 -7.58 -14.10 4.80
N SER A 90 -8.63 -14.10 3.97
CA SER A 90 -8.49 -13.87 2.53
C SER A 90 -8.00 -12.45 2.26
N VAL A 91 -7.06 -12.31 1.32
CA VAL A 91 -6.53 -11.03 0.87
C VAL A 91 -6.87 -10.85 -0.60
N THR A 92 -7.65 -9.82 -0.90
CA THR A 92 -8.01 -9.50 -2.28
C THR A 92 -6.87 -8.72 -2.94
N PHE A 93 -6.20 -9.37 -3.88
CA PHE A 93 -5.16 -8.74 -4.67
C PHE A 93 -5.76 -7.92 -5.82
N LEU A 94 -5.38 -6.64 -5.91
CA LEU A 94 -5.75 -5.76 -7.01
C LEU A 94 -4.55 -5.63 -7.95
N SER A 95 -4.78 -5.92 -9.24
CA SER A 95 -3.73 -5.92 -10.28
C SER A 95 -3.17 -4.54 -10.58
N ASP A 96 -3.83 -3.48 -10.10
CA ASP A 96 -3.38 -2.11 -10.23
C ASP A 96 -3.54 -1.37 -8.90
N CYS A 97 -2.69 -0.37 -8.66
CA CYS A 97 -2.76 0.48 -7.48
C CYS A 97 -3.63 1.71 -7.68
N VAL A 98 -3.96 2.08 -8.91
CA VAL A 98 -4.85 3.20 -9.24
C VAL A 98 -5.78 2.81 -10.40
N GLY A 99 -6.92 3.48 -10.50
CA GLY A 99 -7.86 3.28 -11.61
C GLY A 99 -9.28 2.96 -11.14
N PRO A 100 -10.26 3.00 -12.07
CA PRO A 100 -11.67 2.86 -11.73
C PRO A 100 -12.02 1.50 -11.12
N GLU A 101 -11.34 0.42 -11.52
CA GLU A 101 -11.56 -0.91 -10.95
C GLU A 101 -11.09 -1.00 -9.49
N THR A 102 -9.88 -0.50 -9.20
CA THR A 102 -9.32 -0.43 -7.84
C THR A 102 -10.14 0.51 -6.95
N GLU A 103 -10.51 1.69 -7.47
CA GLU A 103 -11.37 2.65 -6.76
C GLU A 103 -12.75 2.03 -6.45
N ALA A 104 -13.36 1.32 -7.40
CA ALA A 104 -14.64 0.63 -7.19
C ALA A 104 -14.53 -0.50 -6.15
N ALA A 105 -13.47 -1.31 -6.22
CA ALA A 105 -13.23 -2.40 -5.27
C ALA A 105 -13.02 -1.89 -3.83
N CYS A 106 -12.38 -0.73 -3.67
CA CYS A 106 -12.15 -0.10 -2.37
C CYS A 106 -13.27 0.88 -1.95
N SER A 107 -14.28 1.12 -2.78
CA SER A 107 -15.36 2.08 -2.47
C SER A 107 -16.33 1.54 -1.42
N ASP A 108 -16.77 0.28 -1.57
CA ASP A 108 -17.69 -0.35 -0.62
C ASP A 108 -17.33 -1.82 -0.35
N PRO A 109 -16.22 -2.05 0.36
CA PRO A 109 -15.79 -3.40 0.69
C PRO A 109 -16.58 -3.97 1.88
N GLU A 110 -16.64 -5.30 1.97
CA GLU A 110 -17.19 -5.96 3.16
C GLU A 110 -16.36 -5.61 4.41
N PRO A 111 -17.01 -5.37 5.58
CA PRO A 111 -16.30 -5.07 6.80
C PRO A 111 -15.23 -6.11 7.15
N GLY A 112 -14.00 -5.64 7.41
CA GLY A 112 -12.85 -6.50 7.69
C GLY A 112 -12.15 -7.05 6.45
N SER A 113 -12.47 -6.53 5.25
CA SER A 113 -11.75 -6.88 4.02
C SER A 113 -10.32 -6.36 4.03
N VAL A 114 -9.41 -7.15 3.46
CA VAL A 114 -8.01 -6.78 3.30
C VAL A 114 -7.66 -6.81 1.81
N PHE A 115 -7.21 -5.68 1.30
CA PHE A 115 -6.78 -5.50 -0.07
C PHE A 115 -5.28 -5.34 -0.12
N LEU A 116 -4.65 -5.93 -1.14
CA LEU A 116 -3.25 -5.68 -1.47
C LEU A 116 -3.18 -5.11 -2.88
N LEU A 117 -2.67 -3.89 -3.00
CA LEU A 117 -2.42 -3.25 -4.29
C LEU A 117 -1.16 -3.85 -4.95
N GLU A 118 -1.14 -3.81 -6.27
CA GLU A 118 0.07 -4.09 -7.04
C GLU A 118 1.17 -3.03 -6.76
N ASN A 119 2.39 -3.35 -7.16
CA ASN A 119 3.59 -2.57 -6.93
C ASN A 119 3.44 -1.11 -7.40
N LEU A 120 3.48 -0.17 -6.46
CA LEU A 120 3.36 1.27 -6.72
C LEU A 120 4.41 1.78 -7.71
N ARG A 121 5.60 1.18 -7.76
CA ARG A 121 6.68 1.58 -8.68
C ARG A 121 6.45 1.12 -10.13
N PHE A 122 5.37 0.40 -10.43
CA PHE A 122 4.96 0.16 -11.81
C PHE A 122 4.48 1.43 -12.50
N HIS A 123 4.05 2.42 -11.71
CA HIS A 123 3.70 3.76 -12.18
C HIS A 123 4.90 4.69 -12.00
N LEU A 124 5.31 5.35 -13.07
CA LEU A 124 6.42 6.31 -13.05
C LEU A 124 6.11 7.53 -12.15
N GLU A 125 4.83 7.77 -11.92
CA GLU A 125 4.25 8.84 -11.12
C GLU A 125 4.62 8.72 -9.64
N GLU A 126 4.82 7.51 -9.12
CA GLU A 126 5.21 7.28 -7.72
C GLU A 126 6.63 7.82 -7.44
N GLU A 127 7.61 7.49 -8.29
CA GLU A 127 8.99 7.99 -8.12
C GLU A 127 9.22 9.36 -8.77
N GLY A 128 8.26 9.85 -9.58
CA GLY A 128 8.36 11.06 -10.39
C GLY A 128 9.39 10.96 -11.53
N LYS A 129 10.02 9.79 -11.67
CA LYS A 129 11.05 9.48 -12.66
C LYS A 129 11.01 7.97 -12.95
N GLY A 130 11.28 7.61 -14.19
CA GLY A 130 11.35 6.22 -14.63
C GLY A 130 12.29 6.08 -15.81
N THR A 131 12.21 4.95 -16.49
CA THR A 131 13.04 4.65 -17.65
C THR A 131 12.16 4.27 -18.85
N ASP A 132 12.44 4.81 -20.03
CA ASP A 132 11.73 4.43 -21.27
C ASP A 132 12.20 3.07 -21.83
N ASP A 133 11.63 2.61 -22.95
CA ASP A 133 12.04 1.37 -23.63
C ASP A 133 13.47 1.36 -24.15
N HIS A 134 14.12 2.52 -24.20
CA HIS A 134 15.48 2.70 -24.66
C HIS A 134 16.48 2.93 -23.51
N GLY A 135 16.05 2.82 -22.25
CA GLY A 135 16.94 3.01 -21.10
C GLY A 135 17.13 4.49 -20.70
N GLN A 136 16.38 5.43 -21.29
CA GLN A 136 16.50 6.85 -20.99
C GLN A 136 15.63 7.26 -19.81
N LYS A 137 16.16 8.15 -18.97
CA LYS A 137 15.43 8.66 -17.81
C LYS A 137 14.32 9.58 -18.25
N ILE A 138 13.09 9.19 -18.01
CA ILE A 138 11.90 10.01 -18.18
C ILE A 138 11.46 10.57 -16.84
N LYS A 139 10.86 11.77 -16.84
CA LYS A 139 10.24 12.36 -15.65
C LYS A 139 8.74 12.33 -15.82
N ALA A 140 8.03 11.97 -14.75
CA ALA A 140 6.58 12.09 -14.74
C ALA A 140 6.20 13.56 -14.82
N LYS A 141 5.11 13.87 -15.52
CA LYS A 141 4.57 15.23 -15.50
C LYS A 141 3.99 15.50 -14.12
N SER A 142 4.14 16.74 -13.66
CA SER A 142 3.63 17.13 -12.33
C SER A 142 2.12 16.91 -12.20
N ASP A 143 1.36 17.09 -13.29
CA ASP A 143 -0.08 16.83 -13.33
C ASP A 143 -0.42 15.35 -13.16
N ASP A 144 0.35 14.46 -13.78
CA ASP A 144 0.13 13.01 -13.69
C ASP A 144 0.45 12.49 -12.29
N VAL A 145 1.53 13.00 -11.66
CA VAL A 145 1.85 12.72 -10.25
C VAL A 145 0.73 13.19 -9.32
N LYS A 146 0.12 14.35 -9.60
CA LYS A 146 -0.98 14.88 -8.81
C LYS A 146 -2.23 13.99 -8.93
N ARG A 147 -2.58 13.59 -10.15
CA ARG A 147 -3.69 12.64 -10.40
C ARG A 147 -3.47 11.29 -9.73
N PHE A 148 -2.24 10.76 -9.80
CA PHE A 148 -1.88 9.50 -9.15
C PHE A 148 -2.10 9.55 -7.63
N ARG A 149 -1.64 10.62 -6.98
CA ARG A 149 -1.84 10.85 -5.54
C ARG A 149 -3.31 11.04 -5.17
N GLU A 150 -4.06 11.75 -6.01
CA GLU A 150 -5.51 11.94 -5.83
C GLU A 150 -6.24 10.59 -5.91
N SER A 151 -5.91 9.73 -6.88
CA SER A 151 -6.48 8.37 -6.95
C SER A 151 -6.14 7.53 -5.74
N LEU A 152 -4.89 7.53 -5.27
CA LEU A 152 -4.52 6.80 -4.04
C LEU A 152 -5.30 7.30 -2.82
N SER A 153 -5.50 8.61 -2.70
CA SER A 153 -6.24 9.19 -1.57
C SER A 153 -7.72 8.78 -1.51
N LYS A 154 -8.31 8.33 -2.62
CA LYS A 154 -9.71 7.84 -2.63
C LYS A 154 -9.87 6.42 -2.10
N LEU A 155 -8.76 5.66 -2.02
CA LEU A 155 -8.76 4.26 -1.63
C LEU A 155 -8.93 4.07 -0.12
N GLY A 156 -8.72 5.12 0.67
CA GLY A 156 -8.91 5.08 2.11
C GLY A 156 -9.25 6.45 2.69
N ASP A 157 -9.94 6.44 3.81
CA ASP A 157 -10.32 7.64 4.57
C ASP A 157 -9.16 8.06 5.51
N VAL A 158 -8.45 7.05 6.02
CA VAL A 158 -7.31 7.19 6.92
C VAL A 158 -6.06 6.62 6.25
N TYR A 159 -4.99 7.40 6.20
CA TYR A 159 -3.69 6.92 5.73
C TYR A 159 -2.77 6.62 6.90
N VAL A 160 -2.16 5.43 6.91
CA VAL A 160 -1.16 4.99 7.88
C VAL A 160 0.11 4.61 7.12
N ASN A 161 1.26 5.15 7.52
CA ASN A 161 2.56 4.79 6.95
C ASN A 161 3.35 3.92 7.92
N ASP A 162 3.55 2.65 7.59
CA ASP A 162 4.29 1.65 8.35
C ASP A 162 5.50 1.10 7.54
N ALA A 163 5.91 1.82 6.49
CA ALA A 163 6.98 1.41 5.58
C ALA A 163 8.38 1.93 5.99
N PHE A 164 8.49 2.69 7.09
CA PHE A 164 9.77 3.09 7.66
C PHE A 164 10.12 2.14 8.80
N GLY A 165 11.20 1.38 8.64
CA GLY A 165 11.68 0.42 9.64
C GLY A 165 11.63 0.99 11.07
N LEU A 166 10.84 0.32 11.91
CA LEU A 166 10.76 0.39 13.37
C LEU A 166 10.57 1.73 14.09
N ASP A 167 10.50 2.90 13.42
CA ASP A 167 10.50 4.17 14.19
C ASP A 167 9.58 5.29 13.66
N LEU A 168 8.77 5.07 12.62
CA LEU A 168 7.95 6.15 12.07
C LEU A 168 6.59 5.68 11.54
N GLN A 169 5.62 5.51 12.43
CA GLN A 169 4.22 5.53 12.02
C GLN A 169 3.77 6.98 11.83
N LEU A 170 3.35 7.30 10.60
CA LEU A 170 2.79 8.60 10.26
C LEU A 170 1.38 8.39 9.76
N VAL A 171 0.42 8.81 10.57
CA VAL A 171 -0.98 8.84 10.18
C VAL A 171 -1.30 10.22 9.61
N THR A 172 -1.92 10.27 8.42
CA THR A 172 -2.54 11.49 7.90
C THR A 172 -4.02 11.22 7.68
N SER A 173 -4.88 11.80 8.52
CA SER A 173 -6.31 11.80 8.27
C SER A 173 -6.64 12.88 7.25
N SER A 174 -7.24 12.51 6.13
CA SER A 174 -7.82 13.49 5.20
C SER A 174 -9.17 13.93 5.74
N THR A 175 -9.19 14.56 6.92
CA THR A 175 -10.39 15.19 7.46
C THR A 175 -10.65 16.44 6.62
N THR A 176 -11.30 16.25 5.46
CA THR A 176 -11.98 17.33 4.76
C THR A 176 -13.20 17.70 5.61
N HIS A 177 -12.95 18.48 6.64
CA HIS A 177 -14.01 19.25 7.29
C HIS A 177 -14.24 20.51 6.46
N SER A 178 -15.49 20.60 5.99
CA SER A 178 -16.20 21.76 5.40
C SER A 178 -15.89 22.12 3.95
#